data_AF-A0A6N4QXI0-F1
#
_entry.id   AF-A0A6N4QXI0-F1
#
_cell.length_a   1.000
_cell.length_b   1.000
_cell.length_c   1.000
_cell.angle_alpha   90.00
_cell.angle_beta   90.00
_cell.angle_gamma   90.00
#
_symmetry.space_group_name_H-M   'P 1'
#
loop_
_entity.id
_entity.type
_entity.pdbx_description
1 polymer ?
#
loop_
_entity_poly.entity_id
_entity_poly.type
_entity_poly.pdbx_seq_one_letter_code
_entity_poly.pdbx_strand_id
1 'polypeptide(L)'
;MSKILSFLIILGFISFNCYPESHEKANKPDQLIQLQMFLENSQSCQVPGALKFKGDAKCFSPSDASLIYNQNTSSLISTSMGTVSNGAKLECRCPAFTRNEKFGWYRILDSQSIPNTIELVPSSYFSGATNTMIGYSVGDTLVCAVTTICREEYVYQKITIAP
;
A
#
# COMPACT_ATOMS: atom_id res chain seq x y z
N MET A 1 -3.91 -43.89 51.18
CA MET A 1 -3.71 -43.32 49.83
C MET A 1 -4.48 -42.01 49.75
N SER A 2 -3.83 -40.87 49.97
CA SER A 2 -4.45 -39.54 49.82
C SER A 2 -3.35 -38.48 49.73
N LYS A 3 -2.84 -38.22 48.51
CA LYS A 3 -1.87 -37.13 48.21
C LYS A 3 -1.91 -36.66 46.74
N ILE A 4 -3.05 -36.75 46.04
CA ILE A 4 -3.14 -36.28 44.63
C ILE A 4 -4.22 -35.19 44.44
N LEU A 5 -5.00 -34.85 45.47
CA LEU A 5 -6.11 -33.90 45.34
C LEU A 5 -5.84 -32.52 45.97
N SER A 6 -4.62 -31.99 45.84
CA SER A 6 -4.30 -30.63 46.35
C SER A 6 -3.44 -29.78 45.39
N PHE A 7 -3.18 -30.24 44.17
CA PHE A 7 -2.39 -29.46 43.19
C PHE A 7 -3.23 -28.70 42.13
N LEU A 8 -4.56 -28.85 42.13
CA LEU A 8 -5.43 -28.24 41.11
C LEU A 8 -6.10 -26.92 41.54
N ILE A 9 -5.82 -26.39 42.73
CA ILE A 9 -6.48 -25.16 43.23
C ILE A 9 -5.56 -23.92 43.11
N ILE A 10 -4.27 -24.08 42.79
CA ILE A 10 -3.30 -22.95 42.77
C ILE A 10 -3.08 -22.37 41.36
N LEU A 11 -3.53 -23.03 40.29
CA LEU A 11 -3.40 -22.53 38.90
C LEU A 11 -4.58 -21.68 38.41
N GLY A 12 -5.59 -21.43 39.25
CA GLY A 12 -6.80 -20.69 38.88
C GLY A 12 -6.82 -19.19 39.24
N PHE A 13 -5.77 -18.65 39.87
CA PHE A 13 -5.80 -17.33 40.51
C PHE A 13 -4.81 -16.28 39.97
N ILE A 14 -4.25 -16.46 38.76
CA ILE A 14 -3.30 -15.49 38.17
C ILE A 14 -3.85 -14.81 36.88
N SER A 15 -5.06 -15.14 36.43
CA SER A 15 -5.61 -14.57 35.17
C SER A 15 -6.56 -13.38 35.33
N PHE A 16 -6.65 -12.73 36.50
CA PHE A 16 -7.57 -11.60 36.73
C PHE A 16 -6.92 -10.25 37.10
N ASN A 17 -5.66 -10.02 36.73
CA ASN A 17 -5.00 -8.71 36.93
C ASN A 17 -4.60 -8.03 35.60
N CYS A 18 -5.61 -7.71 34.78
CA CYS A 18 -5.53 -6.62 33.80
C CYS A 18 -6.95 -6.08 33.54
N TYR A 19 -7.54 -5.48 34.58
CA TYR A 19 -8.62 -4.51 34.41
C TYR A 19 -7.98 -3.12 34.38
N PRO A 20 -7.90 -2.42 33.23
CA PRO A 20 -7.93 -0.99 33.24
C PRO A 20 -9.40 -0.56 33.36
N GLU A 21 -9.76 -0.14 34.56
CA GLU A 21 -10.97 0.61 34.83
C GLU A 21 -10.82 2.00 34.20
N SER A 22 -11.38 2.18 33.01
CA SER A 22 -11.88 3.49 32.53
C SER A 22 -12.94 3.23 31.46
N HIS A 23 -14.16 2.94 31.91
CA HIS A 23 -15.33 3.06 31.05
C HIS A 23 -15.66 4.55 30.89
N GLU A 24 -14.80 5.29 30.18
CA GLU A 24 -15.31 6.36 29.35
C GLU A 24 -16.26 5.71 28.35
N LYS A 25 -17.46 6.28 28.22
CA LYS A 25 -18.42 5.92 27.17
C LYS A 25 -17.78 6.27 25.82
N ALA A 26 -16.93 5.38 25.32
CA ALA A 26 -16.37 5.49 23.99
C ALA A 26 -17.51 5.42 23.00
N ASN A 27 -17.64 6.48 22.20
CA ASN A 27 -18.52 6.52 21.04
C ASN A 27 -18.21 5.28 20.16
N LYS A 28 -19.06 4.27 20.27
CA LYS A 28 -18.95 2.96 19.59
C LYS A 28 -18.98 2.96 18.04
N PRO A 29 -19.30 4.04 17.29
CA PRO A 29 -19.12 4.02 15.84
C PRO A 29 -17.65 4.05 15.40
N ASP A 30 -16.82 4.86 16.06
CA ASP A 30 -15.48 5.20 15.56
C ASP A 30 -14.49 4.03 15.70
N GLN A 31 -14.60 3.23 16.76
CA GLN A 31 -13.73 2.07 16.96
C GLN A 31 -14.00 0.94 15.96
N LEU A 32 -15.27 0.75 15.57
CA LEU A 32 -15.63 -0.25 14.55
C LEU A 32 -15.15 0.18 13.16
N ILE A 33 -15.26 1.47 12.83
CA ILE A 33 -14.74 2.02 11.57
C ILE A 33 -13.21 1.89 11.51
N GLN A 34 -12.51 2.20 12.60
CA GLN A 34 -11.04 2.04 12.66
C GLN A 34 -10.61 0.58 12.51
N LEU A 35 -11.32 -0.34 13.17
CA LEU A 35 -11.05 -1.78 13.03
C LEU A 35 -11.31 -2.26 11.60
N GLN A 36 -12.39 -1.79 10.96
CA GLN A 36 -12.71 -2.15 9.59
C GLN A 36 -11.60 -1.67 8.62
N MET A 37 -11.19 -0.40 8.70
CA MET A 37 -10.08 0.11 7.88
C MET A 37 -8.78 -0.65 8.11
N PHE A 38 -8.50 -1.05 9.36
CA PHE A 38 -7.33 -1.86 9.69
C PHE A 38 -7.41 -3.25 9.06
N LEU A 39 -8.56 -3.92 9.14
CA LEU A 39 -8.78 -5.24 8.55
C LEU A 39 -8.69 -5.20 7.02
N GLU A 40 -9.32 -4.22 6.38
CA GLU A 40 -9.25 -4.02 4.93
C GLU A 40 -7.80 -3.83 4.46
N ASN A 41 -7.04 -2.96 5.13
CA ASN A 41 -5.64 -2.75 4.82
C ASN A 41 -4.77 -3.99 5.09
N SER A 42 -5.05 -4.72 6.19
CA SER A 42 -4.36 -5.98 6.50
C SER A 42 -4.64 -7.05 5.44
N GLN A 43 -5.83 -7.08 4.85
CA GLN A 43 -6.16 -7.99 3.75
C GLN A 43 -5.41 -7.59 2.47
N SER A 44 -5.32 -6.30 2.14
CA SER A 44 -4.55 -5.84 0.97
C SER A 44 -3.08 -6.23 1.05
N CYS A 45 -2.48 -6.26 2.24
CA CYS A 45 -1.09 -6.71 2.45
C CYS A 45 -0.86 -8.20 2.17
N GLN A 46 -1.92 -9.03 2.19
CA GLN A 46 -1.83 -10.48 1.96
C GLN A 46 -2.05 -10.86 0.50
N VAL A 47 -2.44 -9.91 -0.36
CA VAL A 47 -2.65 -10.15 -1.79
C VAL A 47 -1.31 -10.47 -2.46
N PRO A 48 -1.24 -11.49 -3.35
CA PRO A 48 -0.03 -11.77 -4.11
C PRO A 48 0.49 -10.55 -4.86
N GLY A 49 1.76 -10.21 -4.64
CA GLY A 49 2.39 -9.04 -5.24
C GLY A 49 2.05 -7.70 -4.56
N ALA A 50 1.38 -7.70 -3.40
CA ALA A 50 1.14 -6.48 -2.65
C ALA A 50 2.44 -5.69 -2.37
N LEU A 51 2.31 -4.38 -2.30
CA LEU A 51 3.38 -3.45 -1.97
C LEU A 51 3.05 -2.73 -0.67
N LYS A 52 4.06 -2.48 0.17
CA LYS A 52 3.90 -1.74 1.42
C LYS A 52 4.68 -0.43 1.38
N PHE A 53 4.05 0.68 1.75
CA PHE A 53 4.74 1.95 1.84
C PHE A 53 5.68 2.00 3.05
N LYS A 54 6.90 2.50 2.84
CA LYS A 54 7.88 2.71 3.90
C LYS A 54 7.40 3.79 4.87
N GLY A 55 7.17 3.41 6.12
CA GLY A 55 6.77 4.33 7.18
C GLY A 55 5.25 4.49 7.36
N ASP A 56 4.44 3.74 6.63
CA ASP A 56 2.99 3.62 6.87
C ASP A 56 2.59 2.13 6.88
N ALA A 57 1.45 1.81 7.49
CA ALA A 57 0.89 0.46 7.44
C ALA A 57 0.19 0.17 6.11
N LYS A 58 0.01 1.18 5.24
CA LYS A 58 -0.74 1.06 3.98
C LYS A 58 -0.11 0.09 2.99
N CYS A 59 -0.95 -0.80 2.47
CA CYS A 59 -0.61 -1.73 1.41
C CYS A 59 -1.40 -1.44 0.14
N PHE A 60 -0.76 -1.68 -1.00
CA PHE A 60 -1.33 -1.51 -2.32
C PHE A 60 -1.40 -2.86 -3.03
N SER A 61 -2.53 -3.14 -3.67
CA SER A 61 -2.70 -4.32 -4.53
C SER A 61 -2.40 -3.99 -6.00
N PRO A 62 -1.98 -4.98 -6.81
CA PRO A 62 -1.84 -4.78 -8.25
C PRO A 62 -3.17 -4.34 -8.88
N SER A 63 -3.13 -3.35 -9.77
CA SER A 63 -4.30 -2.89 -10.52
C SER A 63 -4.50 -3.70 -11.80
N ASP A 64 -5.76 -4.03 -12.10
CA ASP A 64 -6.16 -4.55 -13.41
C ASP A 64 -6.32 -3.44 -14.47
N ALA A 65 -6.41 -2.18 -14.03
CA ALA A 65 -6.56 -1.03 -14.92
C ALA A 65 -5.21 -0.37 -15.17
N SER A 66 -5.04 0.17 -16.39
CA SER A 66 -3.86 0.96 -16.73
C SER A 66 -3.91 2.31 -16.01
N LEU A 67 -2.88 2.59 -15.23
CA LEU A 67 -2.71 3.80 -14.43
C LEU A 67 -1.60 4.70 -14.98
N ILE A 68 -0.70 4.17 -15.81
CA ILE A 68 0.44 4.92 -16.34
C ILE A 68 0.12 5.37 -17.76
N TYR A 69 0.22 6.68 -18.00
CA TYR A 69 0.08 7.29 -19.33
C TYR A 69 1.44 7.73 -19.86
N ASN A 70 1.78 7.30 -21.07
CA ASN A 70 2.98 7.75 -21.77
C ASN A 70 2.63 8.95 -22.65
N GLN A 71 3.17 10.13 -22.30
CA GLN A 71 2.91 11.36 -23.05
C GLN A 71 3.62 11.39 -24.40
N ASN A 72 4.72 10.65 -24.59
CA ASN A 72 5.40 10.59 -25.90
C ASN A 72 4.54 9.86 -26.94
N THR A 73 3.87 8.77 -26.53
CA THR A 73 3.00 7.98 -27.41
C THR A 73 1.52 8.35 -27.30
N SER A 74 1.18 9.24 -26.36
CA SER A 74 -0.19 9.64 -26.05
C SER A 74 -1.13 8.48 -25.70
N SER A 75 -0.62 7.44 -25.04
CA SER A 75 -1.38 6.21 -24.74
C SER A 75 -1.19 5.71 -23.31
N LEU A 76 -2.18 4.98 -22.80
CA LEU A 76 -2.05 4.23 -21.55
C LEU A 76 -1.13 3.02 -21.75
N ILE A 77 -0.29 2.77 -20.77
CA ILE A 77 0.60 1.61 -20.71
C ILE A 77 -0.18 0.44 -20.14
N SER A 78 -0.27 -0.66 -20.90
CA SER A 78 -0.97 -1.87 -20.46
C SER A 78 -0.41 -2.39 -19.12
N THR A 79 -1.27 -2.95 -18.27
CA THR A 79 -0.86 -3.60 -17.02
C THR A 79 0.00 -4.84 -17.25
N SER A 80 -0.11 -5.46 -18.44
CA SER A 80 0.77 -6.55 -18.88
C SER A 80 2.13 -6.09 -19.41
N MET A 81 2.31 -4.79 -19.65
CA MET A 81 3.58 -4.23 -20.13
C MET A 81 4.51 -4.03 -18.94
N GLY A 82 5.52 -4.89 -18.84
CA GLY A 82 6.49 -4.86 -17.74
C GLY A 82 7.59 -3.82 -17.89
N THR A 83 7.81 -3.27 -19.10
CA THR A 83 8.95 -2.40 -19.40
C THR A 83 8.58 -1.17 -20.21
N VAL A 84 9.31 -0.08 -20.00
CA VAL A 84 9.18 1.18 -20.74
C VAL A 84 10.57 1.73 -21.04
N SER A 85 10.79 2.26 -22.24
CA SER A 85 12.07 2.87 -22.63
C SER A 85 12.40 4.10 -21.77
N ASN A 86 13.70 4.27 -21.51
CA ASN A 86 14.21 5.45 -20.86
C ASN A 86 13.89 6.72 -21.65
N GLY A 87 13.64 7.82 -20.94
CA GLY A 87 13.28 9.12 -21.54
C GLY A 87 11.82 9.26 -22.00
N ALA A 88 10.97 8.24 -21.78
CA ALA A 88 9.53 8.47 -21.86
C ALA A 88 9.06 9.46 -20.78
N LYS A 89 8.02 10.22 -21.08
CA LYS A 89 7.40 11.18 -20.18
C LYS A 89 6.15 10.54 -19.62
N LEU A 90 6.23 10.14 -18.35
CA LEU A 90 5.23 9.29 -17.71
C LEU A 90 4.37 10.08 -16.75
N GLU A 91 3.08 9.87 -16.84
CA GLU A 91 2.08 10.50 -15.97
C GLU A 91 1.28 9.41 -15.26
N CYS A 92 1.14 9.52 -13.94
CA CYS A 92 0.27 8.65 -13.15
C CYS A 92 -1.15 9.21 -13.21
N ARG A 93 -2.09 8.41 -13.69
CA ARG A 93 -3.49 8.78 -13.92
C ARG A 93 -4.44 7.75 -13.33
N CYS A 94 -5.60 8.22 -12.92
CA CYS A 94 -6.74 7.36 -12.72
C CYS A 94 -7.49 7.11 -14.03
N PRO A 95 -7.99 5.90 -14.27
CA PRO A 95 -8.86 5.60 -15.41
C PRO A 95 -10.24 6.27 -15.32
N ALA A 96 -10.72 6.60 -14.11
CA ALA A 96 -11.90 7.43 -13.91
C ALA A 96 -11.44 8.89 -13.78
N PHE A 97 -11.91 9.81 -14.61
CA PHE A 97 -11.48 11.22 -14.56
C PHE A 97 -12.10 11.96 -13.36
N THR A 98 -11.67 11.68 -12.13
CA THR A 98 -12.20 12.36 -10.95
C THR A 98 -11.21 13.40 -10.40
N ARG A 99 -11.70 14.60 -10.09
CA ARG A 99 -10.86 15.79 -9.84
C ARG A 99 -10.16 15.81 -8.47
N ASN A 100 -10.35 14.81 -7.62
CA ASN A 100 -9.92 14.83 -6.21
C ASN A 100 -8.88 13.73 -5.89
N GLU A 101 -8.30 13.10 -6.90
CA GLU A 101 -7.43 11.94 -6.75
C GLU A 101 -6.08 12.29 -6.13
N LYS A 102 -5.59 11.40 -5.29
CA LYS A 102 -4.22 11.41 -4.79
C LYS A 102 -3.46 10.26 -5.46
N PHE A 103 -2.67 10.60 -6.46
CA PHE A 103 -1.67 9.69 -7.05
C PHE A 103 -0.31 9.92 -6.40
N GLY A 104 0.52 8.88 -6.40
CA GLY A 104 1.90 8.94 -5.96
C GLY A 104 2.80 8.07 -6.81
N TRP A 105 3.99 8.57 -7.09
CA TRP A 105 5.06 7.81 -7.71
C TRP A 105 6.02 7.29 -6.66
N TYR A 106 6.29 5.99 -6.73
CA TYR A 106 7.15 5.27 -5.82
C TYR A 106 8.17 4.43 -6.59
N ARG A 107 9.20 3.97 -5.91
CA ARG A 107 10.14 2.95 -6.37
C ARG A 107 10.20 1.80 -5.39
N ILE A 108 10.53 0.60 -5.89
CA ILE A 108 10.80 -0.55 -5.02
C ILE A 108 12.13 -0.32 -4.30
N LEU A 109 12.08 -0.35 -2.96
CA LEU A 109 13.26 -0.21 -2.09
C LEU A 109 13.89 -1.58 -1.79
N ASP A 110 13.04 -2.55 -1.43
CA ASP A 110 13.46 -3.91 -1.10
C ASP A 110 12.53 -4.90 -1.82
N SER A 111 13.12 -5.66 -2.75
CA SER A 111 12.42 -6.69 -3.53
C SER A 111 12.43 -8.06 -2.86
N GLN A 112 13.10 -8.21 -1.71
CA GLN A 112 13.17 -9.44 -0.93
C GLN A 112 12.13 -9.49 0.19
N SER A 113 11.57 -8.34 0.60
CA SER A 113 10.49 -8.29 1.59
C SER A 113 9.16 -8.75 0.98
N ILE A 114 8.33 -9.46 1.74
CA ILE A 114 6.96 -9.81 1.33
C ILE A 114 5.98 -9.20 2.34
N PRO A 115 5.15 -8.22 1.95
CA PRO A 115 5.12 -7.52 0.66
C PRO A 115 6.39 -6.69 0.37
N ASN A 116 6.67 -6.39 -0.90
CA ASN A 116 7.82 -5.56 -1.27
C ASN A 116 7.63 -4.14 -0.71
N THR A 117 8.72 -3.56 -0.20
CA THR A 117 8.67 -2.21 0.37
C THR A 117 8.89 -1.17 -0.73
N ILE A 118 8.04 -0.14 -0.76
CA ILE A 118 8.16 1.00 -1.67
C ILE A 118 8.42 2.30 -0.92
N GLU A 119 9.08 3.24 -1.59
CA GLU A 119 9.29 4.60 -1.11
C GLU A 119 9.08 5.62 -2.23
N LEU A 120 8.89 6.89 -1.88
CA LEU A 120 8.70 7.95 -2.87
C LEU A 120 9.88 8.02 -3.83
N VAL A 121 9.61 8.27 -5.11
CA VAL A 121 10.68 8.56 -6.08
C VAL A 121 11.37 9.89 -5.71
N PRO A 122 12.67 10.06 -6.07
CA PRO A 122 13.36 11.33 -5.89
C PRO A 122 12.66 12.48 -6.60
N SER A 123 12.68 13.68 -6.01
CA SER A 123 12.10 14.88 -6.62
C SER A 123 12.71 15.24 -7.98
N SER A 124 13.97 14.82 -8.22
CA SER A 124 14.67 15.00 -9.49
C SER A 124 14.03 14.26 -10.67
N TYR A 125 13.11 13.31 -10.42
CA TYR A 125 12.45 12.56 -11.49
C TYR A 125 11.33 13.38 -12.15
N PHE A 126 10.83 14.42 -11.49
CA PHE A 126 9.69 15.22 -11.95
C PHE A 126 10.11 16.40 -12.82
N SER A 127 9.29 16.70 -13.84
CA SER A 127 9.44 17.89 -14.69
C SER A 127 8.30 18.88 -14.43
N GLY A 128 8.50 19.83 -13.51
CA GLY A 128 7.53 20.88 -13.21
C GLY A 128 6.29 20.39 -12.46
N ALA A 129 5.40 19.65 -13.13
CA ALA A 129 4.20 19.08 -12.52
C ALA A 129 4.53 17.82 -11.70
N THR A 130 4.01 17.73 -10.48
CA THR A 130 4.31 16.65 -9.50
C THR A 130 3.78 15.27 -9.90
N ASN A 131 3.04 15.17 -11.01
CA ASN A 131 2.47 13.92 -11.51
C ASN A 131 3.24 13.34 -12.71
N THR A 132 4.18 14.11 -13.28
CA THR A 132 4.86 13.77 -14.53
C THR A 132 6.35 13.57 -14.33
N MET A 133 6.86 12.41 -14.73
CA MET A 133 8.28 12.04 -14.59
C MET A 133 8.98 11.92 -15.94
N ILE A 134 10.25 12.33 -15.98
CA ILE A 134 11.15 12.23 -17.15
C ILE A 134 12.60 11.85 -16.73
N GLY A 135 13.02 12.23 -15.52
CA GLY A 135 14.42 12.11 -15.07
C GLY A 135 14.77 10.79 -14.35
N TYR A 136 14.04 9.71 -14.60
CA TYR A 136 14.25 8.42 -13.94
C TYR A 136 15.42 7.63 -14.56
N SER A 137 15.94 6.64 -13.82
CA SER A 137 17.13 5.88 -14.24
C SER A 137 16.77 4.52 -14.86
N VAL A 138 17.60 4.06 -15.80
CA VAL A 138 17.52 2.68 -16.33
C VAL A 138 17.68 1.68 -15.19
N GLY A 139 16.87 0.62 -15.19
CA GLY A 139 16.84 -0.41 -14.16
C GLY A 139 15.91 -0.13 -12.99
N ASP A 140 15.43 1.11 -12.84
CA ASP A 140 14.44 1.43 -11.81
C ASP A 140 13.13 0.67 -12.06
N THR A 141 12.52 0.17 -10.99
CA THR A 141 11.12 -0.27 -11.02
C THR A 141 10.26 0.80 -10.37
N LEU A 142 9.53 1.53 -11.21
CA LEU A 142 8.66 2.63 -10.83
C LEU A 142 7.24 2.12 -10.61
N VAL A 143 6.56 2.70 -9.65
CA VAL A 143 5.22 2.31 -9.19
C VAL A 143 4.35 3.56 -9.18
N CYS A 144 3.32 3.58 -10.04
CA CYS A 144 2.23 4.55 -9.97
C CYS A 144 1.15 3.95 -9.07
N ALA A 145 0.91 4.56 -7.92
CA ALA A 145 -0.12 4.11 -6.98
C ALA A 145 -1.14 5.20 -6.74
N VAL A 146 -2.40 4.81 -6.55
CA VAL A 146 -3.51 5.75 -6.39
C VAL A 146 -4.23 5.44 -5.08
N THR A 147 -4.46 6.47 -4.29
CA THR A 147 -5.17 6.39 -3.01
C THR A 147 -6.55 7.01 -3.20
N THR A 148 -7.56 6.16 -3.36
CA THR A 148 -9.00 6.45 -3.41
C THR A 148 -9.47 7.48 -4.46
N ILE A 149 -10.74 7.34 -4.85
CA ILE A 149 -11.47 8.02 -5.96
C ILE A 149 -11.25 7.42 -7.37
N CYS A 150 -10.62 6.25 -7.47
CA CYS A 150 -10.64 5.38 -8.67
C CYS A 150 -11.38 4.06 -8.43
N ARG A 151 -11.16 3.50 -7.23
CA ARG A 151 -11.77 2.32 -6.61
C ARG A 151 -11.68 2.54 -5.10
N GLU A 152 -12.46 1.82 -4.30
CA GLU A 152 -12.39 1.86 -2.82
C GLU A 152 -11.09 1.25 -2.27
N GLU A 153 -10.13 0.93 -3.15
CA GLU A 153 -8.94 0.16 -2.86
C GLU A 153 -7.67 0.92 -3.25
N TYR A 154 -6.60 0.71 -2.47
CA TYR A 154 -5.26 1.18 -2.78
C TYR A 154 -4.65 0.28 -3.86
N VAL A 155 -4.58 0.78 -5.09
CA VAL A 155 -4.09 0.00 -6.23
C VAL A 155 -2.86 0.64 -6.87
N TYR A 156 -2.06 -0.18 -7.55
CA TYR A 156 -0.86 0.29 -8.24
C TYR A 156 -0.63 -0.40 -9.59
N GLN A 157 0.13 0.26 -10.46
CA GLN A 157 0.76 -0.32 -11.65
C GLN A 157 2.26 -0.07 -11.55
N LYS A 158 3.07 -1.08 -11.88
CA LYS A 158 4.53 -0.95 -11.91
C LYS A 158 5.09 -1.19 -13.31
N ILE A 159 6.22 -0.56 -13.57
CA ILE A 159 7.00 -0.70 -14.80
C ILE A 159 8.49 -0.74 -14.45
N THR A 160 9.28 -1.42 -15.26
CA THR A 160 10.73 -1.37 -15.19
C THR A 160 11.27 -0.51 -16.33
N ILE A 161 12.21 0.38 -16.03
CA ILE A 161 12.83 1.23 -17.05
C ILE A 161 13.89 0.43 -17.79
N ALA A 162 13.66 0.25 -19.08
CA ALA A 162 14.59 -0.38 -20.02
C ALA A 162 15.47 0.67 -20.71
N PRO A 163 16.63 0.28 -21.25
CA PRO A 163 17.45 1.15 -22.09
C PRO A 163 16.68 1.82 -23.23
#